data_AF-A0A0P0Y8A9-F1
#
_entry.id   AF-A0A0P0Y8A9-F1
#
_cell.length_a   1.000
_cell.length_b   1.000
_cell.length_c   1.000
_cell.angle_alpha   90.00
_cell.angle_beta   90.00
_cell.angle_gamma   90.00
#
_symmetry.space_group_name_H-M   'P 1'
#
loop_
_entity.id
_entity.type
_entity.pdbx_description
1 polymer ?
#
loop_
_entity_poly.entity_id
_entity_poly.type
_entity_poly.pdbx_seq_one_letter_code
_entity_poly.pdbx_strand_id
1 'polypeptide(L)'
;MAAPALLSAPPPPPPMDEDASAGAHHAFPGPAPPPSPEGAPPPPRRRRSAVRVTSEFDSDARLFSHRLSCRVMDGLAKLRVRVHHGVGGAGAAAVEPPPPEVALLARNFSVAVDTVARSAMLRGAADLAGSLRLSAKHDTKVPPLD
;
A
#
# COMPACT_ATOMS: atom_id res chain seq x y z
N MET A 1 7.96 -17.15 33.08
CA MET A 1 8.84 -16.69 31.99
C MET A 1 8.20 -15.45 31.37
N ALA A 2 8.96 -14.36 31.29
CA ALA A 2 8.48 -13.00 31.04
C ALA A 2 8.30 -12.68 29.55
N ALA A 3 7.29 -11.87 29.22
CA ALA A 3 7.14 -11.23 27.91
C ALA A 3 7.98 -9.93 27.84
N PRO A 4 8.62 -9.59 26.71
CA PRO A 4 9.34 -8.33 26.58
C PRO A 4 8.38 -7.18 26.25
N ALA A 5 8.71 -6.02 26.82
CA ALA A 5 7.94 -4.79 26.81
C ALA A 5 7.87 -4.12 25.42
N LEU A 6 6.73 -3.49 25.16
CA LEU A 6 6.49 -2.60 24.02
C LEU A 6 7.34 -1.33 24.20
N LEU A 7 8.23 -1.03 23.24
CA LEU A 7 8.85 0.29 23.13
C LEU A 7 7.79 1.32 22.72
N SER A 8 7.52 2.26 23.63
CA SER A 8 6.69 3.44 23.41
C SER A 8 7.40 4.43 22.47
N ALA A 9 6.71 4.92 21.45
CA ALA A 9 7.19 6.02 20.61
C ALA A 9 7.00 7.37 21.34
N PRO A 10 7.91 8.36 21.17
CA PRO A 10 7.77 9.67 21.78
C PRO A 10 6.61 10.49 21.16
N PRO A 11 5.94 11.36 21.93
CA PRO A 11 4.88 12.23 21.42
C PRO A 11 5.43 13.36 20.52
N PRO A 12 4.65 13.85 19.53
CA PRO A 12 5.04 14.98 18.67
C PRO A 12 5.01 16.34 19.42
N PRO A 13 5.84 17.32 19.01
CA PRO A 13 5.86 18.66 19.62
C PRO A 13 4.60 19.48 19.26
N PRO A 14 4.18 20.43 20.13
CA PRO A 14 3.02 21.31 19.90
C PRO A 14 3.28 22.37 18.80
N PRO A 15 2.23 22.84 18.09
CA PRO A 15 2.35 23.93 17.11
C PRO A 15 2.60 25.28 17.80
N MET A 16 3.49 26.10 17.23
CA MET A 16 3.69 27.51 17.62
C MET A 16 2.72 28.40 16.86
N ASP A 17 1.95 29.22 17.58
CA ASP A 17 1.12 30.29 17.00
C ASP A 17 2.01 31.51 16.71
N GLU A 18 2.27 31.81 15.43
CA GLU A 18 2.81 33.09 14.99
C GLU A 18 1.64 34.02 14.62
N ASP A 19 1.22 34.87 15.56
CA ASP A 19 0.37 36.02 15.27
C ASP A 19 1.07 37.28 15.79
N ALA A 20 1.73 38.00 14.88
CA ALA A 20 2.33 39.30 15.16
C ALA A 20 2.23 40.19 13.92
N SER A 21 1.09 40.87 13.80
CA SER A 21 0.99 42.32 13.65
C SER A 21 2.08 43.02 12.81
N ALA A 22 1.69 43.57 11.65
CA ALA A 22 1.90 44.99 11.31
C ALA A 22 1.63 45.25 9.83
N GLY A 23 0.96 46.38 9.55
CA GLY A 23 1.08 47.05 8.25
C GLY A 23 -0.22 47.21 7.46
N ALA A 24 -1.15 48.01 7.99
CA ALA A 24 -2.22 48.59 7.18
C ALA A 24 -1.61 49.61 6.18
N HIS A 25 -1.37 49.19 4.95
CA HIS A 25 -1.02 50.10 3.86
C HIS A 25 -2.30 50.52 3.13
N HIS A 26 -2.73 51.77 3.36
CA HIS A 26 -3.76 52.43 2.57
C HIS A 26 -3.27 52.58 1.13
N ALA A 27 -3.78 51.76 0.22
CA ALA A 27 -3.56 51.90 -1.22
C ALA A 27 -4.80 52.54 -1.88
N PHE A 28 -4.56 53.58 -2.67
CA PHE A 28 -5.57 54.29 -3.47
C PHE A 28 -6.29 53.32 -4.45
N PRO A 29 -7.58 53.53 -4.76
CA PRO A 29 -8.28 52.72 -5.76
C PRO A 29 -7.79 53.08 -7.17
N GLY A 30 -6.84 52.31 -7.68
CA GLY A 30 -6.52 52.29 -9.12
C GLY A 30 -7.64 51.61 -9.92
N PRO A 31 -7.76 51.89 -11.24
CA PRO A 31 -8.75 51.23 -12.08
C PRO A 31 -8.59 49.70 -12.02
N ALA A 32 -9.71 48.99 -11.88
CA ALA A 32 -9.73 47.54 -11.77
C ALA A 32 -9.03 46.90 -12.98
N PRO A 33 -8.11 45.94 -12.78
CA PRO A 33 -7.53 45.18 -13.89
C PRO A 33 -8.64 44.40 -14.61
N PRO A 34 -8.53 44.22 -15.94
CA PRO A 34 -9.48 43.40 -16.69
C PRO A 34 -9.54 41.97 -16.10
N PRO A 35 -10.71 41.30 -16.15
CA PRO A 35 -10.83 39.92 -15.68
C PRO A 35 -9.80 39.07 -16.42
N SER A 36 -8.88 38.43 -15.67
CA SER A 36 -7.95 37.47 -16.26
C SER A 36 -8.78 36.36 -16.92
N PRO A 37 -8.48 35.96 -18.16
CA PRO A 37 -9.15 34.83 -18.78
C PRO A 37 -9.00 33.64 -17.83
N GLU A 38 -10.15 33.15 -17.36
CA GLU A 38 -10.27 32.06 -16.40
C GLU A 38 -9.48 30.87 -16.94
N GLY A 39 -8.30 30.64 -16.35
CA GLY A 39 -7.33 29.69 -16.86
C GLY A 39 -7.98 28.31 -16.97
N ALA A 40 -7.88 27.70 -18.15
CA ALA A 40 -8.41 26.38 -18.41
C ALA A 40 -8.04 25.42 -17.27
N PRO A 41 -8.99 24.63 -16.73
CA PRO A 41 -8.68 23.73 -15.63
C PRO A 41 -7.53 22.82 -16.05
N PRO A 42 -6.51 22.62 -15.18
CA PRO A 42 -5.40 21.77 -15.52
C PRO A 42 -5.94 20.39 -15.91
N PRO A 43 -5.40 19.75 -16.96
CA PRO A 43 -5.89 18.44 -17.40
C PRO A 43 -5.87 17.48 -16.21
N PRO A 44 -6.87 16.60 -16.07
CA PRO A 44 -6.98 15.72 -14.92
C PRO A 44 -5.69 14.91 -14.81
N ARG A 45 -4.88 15.22 -13.81
CA ARG A 45 -3.65 14.47 -13.53
C ARG A 45 -4.12 13.07 -13.16
N ARG A 46 -3.83 12.08 -14.03
CA ARG A 46 -3.99 10.66 -13.70
C ARG A 46 -3.24 10.44 -12.38
N ARG A 47 -3.97 10.35 -11.27
CA ARG A 47 -3.41 10.05 -9.95
C ARG A 47 -2.88 8.62 -10.02
N ARG A 48 -1.62 8.47 -10.43
CA ARG A 48 -0.93 7.19 -10.32
C ARG A 48 -0.88 6.86 -8.84
N SER A 49 -1.45 5.72 -8.49
CA SER A 49 -1.38 5.22 -7.12
C SER A 49 0.08 5.13 -6.69
N ALA A 50 0.40 5.71 -5.54
CA ALA A 50 1.73 5.60 -4.98
C ALA A 50 2.09 4.11 -4.79
N VAL A 51 3.25 3.72 -5.31
CA VAL A 51 3.84 2.40 -5.08
C VAL A 51 4.70 2.51 -3.83
N ARG A 52 4.43 1.64 -2.85
CA ARG A 52 5.23 1.50 -1.64
C ARG A 52 6.07 0.24 -1.75
N VAL A 53 7.37 0.38 -1.58
CA VAL A 53 8.32 -0.72 -1.51
C VAL A 53 8.89 -0.76 -0.09
N THR A 54 8.94 -1.95 0.50
CA THR A 54 9.58 -2.19 1.80
C THR A 54 10.44 -3.44 1.68
N SER A 55 11.69 -3.35 2.15
CA SER A 55 12.61 -4.47 2.17
C SER A 55 12.98 -4.77 3.61
N GLU A 56 13.08 -6.05 3.94
CA GLU A 56 13.53 -6.55 5.24
C GLU A 56 14.57 -7.65 5.02
N PHE A 57 15.50 -7.79 5.97
CA PHE A 57 16.49 -8.85 5.97
C PHE A 57 16.29 -9.71 7.23
N ASP A 58 16.16 -11.01 7.03
CA ASP A 58 16.14 -12.02 8.08
C ASP A 58 17.54 -12.65 8.16
N SER A 59 18.27 -12.42 9.25
CA SER A 59 19.63 -12.93 9.44
C SER A 59 19.67 -14.43 9.70
N ASP A 60 18.65 -15.00 10.32
CA ASP A 60 18.58 -16.41 10.68
C ASP A 60 18.34 -17.25 9.41
N ALA A 61 17.41 -16.79 8.57
CA ALA A 61 17.14 -17.38 7.26
C ALA A 61 18.14 -16.94 6.17
N ARG A 62 18.96 -15.90 6.43
CA ARG A 62 19.82 -15.22 5.45
C ARG A 62 19.05 -14.78 4.20
N LEU A 63 17.88 -14.19 4.42
CA LEU A 63 16.90 -13.94 3.37
C LEU A 63 16.49 -12.47 3.33
N PHE A 64 16.60 -11.85 2.17
CA PHE A 64 15.95 -10.57 1.89
C PHE A 64 14.51 -10.81 1.43
N SER A 65 13.56 -10.12 2.05
CA SER A 65 12.16 -10.12 1.63
C SER A 65 11.77 -8.73 1.16
N HIS A 66 11.34 -8.63 -0.09
CA HIS A 66 10.94 -7.39 -0.74
C HIS A 66 9.43 -7.38 -0.95
N ARG A 67 8.74 -6.43 -0.32
CA ARG A 67 7.30 -6.27 -0.44
C ARG A 67 6.98 -5.00 -1.21
N LEU A 68 6.34 -5.17 -2.36
CA LEU A 68 5.76 -4.11 -3.17
C LEU A 68 4.26 -4.03 -2.90
N SER A 69 3.72 -2.83 -2.74
CA SER A 69 2.28 -2.64 -2.68
C SER A 69 1.83 -1.36 -3.33
N CYS A 70 0.71 -1.42 -4.04
CA CYS A 70 0.08 -0.25 -4.64
C CYS A 70 -1.43 -0.37 -4.51
N ARG A 71 -2.10 0.78 -4.46
CA ARG A 71 -3.56 0.83 -4.62
C ARG A 71 -3.90 0.69 -6.11
N VAL A 72 -4.94 -0.05 -6.42
CA VAL A 72 -5.45 -0.22 -7.79
C VAL A 72 -6.96 0.07 -7.79
N MET A 73 -7.56 0.21 -8.97
CA MET A 73 -8.99 0.50 -9.14
C MET A 73 -9.42 1.73 -8.30
N ASP A 74 -8.77 2.87 -8.50
CA ASP A 74 -9.03 4.12 -7.77
C ASP A 74 -8.98 4.01 -6.23
N GLY A 75 -8.24 3.02 -5.72
CA GLY A 75 -8.10 2.79 -4.29
C GLY A 75 -9.05 1.76 -3.69
N LEU A 76 -9.92 1.14 -4.51
CA LEU A 76 -10.84 0.08 -4.08
C LEU A 76 -10.12 -1.21 -3.67
N ALA A 77 -8.94 -1.46 -4.24
CA ALA A 77 -8.14 -2.62 -3.93
C ALA A 77 -6.65 -2.27 -3.76
N LYS A 78 -5.92 -3.17 -3.10
CA LYS A 78 -4.48 -3.10 -2.90
C LYS A 78 -3.83 -4.34 -3.49
N LEU A 79 -3.00 -4.14 -4.50
CA LEU A 79 -2.10 -5.16 -4.99
C LEU A 79 -0.89 -5.25 -4.06
N ARG A 80 -0.52 -6.48 -3.68
CA ARG A 80 0.67 -6.82 -2.89
C ARG A 80 1.45 -7.88 -3.64
N VAL A 81 2.74 -7.66 -3.75
CA VAL A 81 3.71 -8.65 -4.27
C VAL A 81 4.81 -8.76 -3.24
N ARG A 82 5.21 -9.98 -2.88
CA ARG A 82 6.37 -10.27 -2.05
C ARG A 82 7.32 -11.17 -2.82
N VAL A 83 8.59 -10.80 -2.87
CA VAL A 83 9.65 -11.57 -3.53
C VAL A 83 10.77 -11.76 -2.53
N HIS A 84 11.41 -12.92 -2.57
CA HIS A 84 12.46 -13.28 -1.65
C HIS A 84 13.78 -13.52 -2.39
N HIS A 85 14.89 -13.12 -1.78
CA HIS A 85 16.24 -13.30 -2.30
C HIS A 85 17.15 -13.85 -1.19
N GLY A 86 17.56 -15.11 -1.31
CA GLY A 86 18.48 -15.76 -0.38
C GLY A 86 19.92 -15.32 -0.61
N VAL A 87 20.68 -15.12 0.46
CA VAL A 87 22.12 -14.88 0.36
C VAL A 87 22.85 -16.14 0.79
N GLY A 88 23.27 -16.93 -0.20
CA GLY A 88 24.23 -18.01 0.01
C GLY A 88 25.59 -17.44 0.42
N GLY A 89 26.21 -18.01 1.45
CA GLY A 89 27.59 -17.74 1.81
C GLY A 89 28.49 -18.88 1.37
N ALA A 90 29.77 -18.61 1.09
CA ALA A 90 30.75 -19.66 0.85
C ALA A 90 30.81 -20.60 2.07
N GLY A 91 30.24 -21.80 1.94
CA GLY A 91 30.18 -22.83 2.99
C GLY A 91 28.86 -22.94 3.77
N ALA A 92 27.85 -22.11 3.48
CA ALA A 92 26.49 -22.33 3.99
C ALA A 92 25.64 -22.98 2.91
N ALA A 93 24.83 -23.99 3.28
CA ALA A 93 23.84 -24.57 2.37
C ALA A 93 23.00 -23.44 1.77
N ALA A 94 22.93 -23.39 0.44
CA ALA A 94 22.10 -22.41 -0.25
C ALA A 94 20.64 -22.61 0.19
N VAL A 95 20.10 -21.66 0.95
CA VAL A 95 18.69 -21.67 1.33
C VAL A 95 17.89 -21.28 0.10
N GLU A 96 17.06 -22.19 -0.39
CA GLU A 96 16.13 -21.89 -1.47
C GLU A 96 15.17 -20.78 -0.99
N PRO A 97 15.09 -19.64 -1.70
CA PRO A 97 14.21 -18.56 -1.29
C PRO A 97 12.75 -19.03 -1.38
N PRO A 98 11.87 -18.60 -0.45
CA PRO A 98 10.45 -18.84 -0.56
C PRO A 98 9.90 -18.34 -1.91
N PRO A 99 8.86 -19.01 -2.43
CA PRO A 99 8.19 -18.57 -3.66
C PRO A 99 7.66 -17.14 -3.54
N PRO A 100 7.51 -16.42 -4.68
CA PRO A 100 6.90 -15.10 -4.66
C PRO A 100 5.42 -15.19 -4.27
N GLU A 101 4.99 -14.30 -3.38
CA GLU A 101 3.59 -14.17 -2.99
C GLU A 101 2.93 -13.05 -3.79
N VAL A 102 1.74 -13.30 -4.34
CA VAL A 102 0.93 -12.27 -5.01
C VAL A 102 -0.47 -12.26 -4.43
N ALA A 103 -0.95 -11.08 -4.04
CA ALA A 103 -2.30 -10.91 -3.52
C ALA A 103 -2.96 -9.61 -3.99
N LEU A 104 -4.25 -9.70 -4.30
CA LEU A 104 -5.12 -8.55 -4.50
C LEU A 104 -6.09 -8.49 -3.31
N LEU A 105 -6.07 -7.38 -2.56
CA LEU A 105 -6.86 -7.21 -1.35
C LEU A 105 -7.83 -6.03 -1.50
N ALA A 106 -9.13 -6.29 -1.53
CA ALA A 106 -10.19 -5.30 -1.45
C ALA A 106 -10.98 -5.48 -0.14
N ARG A 107 -11.92 -4.57 0.13
CA ARG A 107 -12.75 -4.62 1.36
C ARG A 107 -13.55 -5.92 1.49
N ASN A 108 -14.14 -6.35 0.38
CA ASN A 108 -15.13 -7.42 0.32
C ASN A 108 -14.65 -8.61 -0.53
N PHE A 109 -13.45 -8.52 -1.08
CA PHE A 109 -12.90 -9.52 -1.99
C PHE A 109 -11.39 -9.59 -1.83
N SER A 110 -10.83 -10.79 -1.88
CA SER A 110 -9.39 -10.98 -1.90
C SER A 110 -9.00 -12.17 -2.75
N VAL A 111 -7.87 -12.05 -3.44
CA VAL A 111 -7.19 -13.15 -4.12
C VAL A 111 -5.80 -13.27 -3.54
N ALA A 112 -5.39 -14.48 -3.19
CA ALA A 112 -4.00 -14.80 -2.88
C ALA A 112 -3.56 -15.98 -3.76
N VAL A 113 -2.43 -15.83 -4.44
CA VAL A 113 -1.86 -16.85 -5.33
C VAL A 113 -0.76 -17.57 -4.57
N ASP A 114 -0.85 -18.90 -4.55
CA ASP A 114 0.23 -19.79 -4.17
C ASP A 114 0.92 -20.27 -5.44
N THR A 115 2.12 -19.73 -5.71
CA THR A 115 2.84 -20.04 -6.94
C THR A 115 3.47 -21.44 -6.90
N VAL A 116 3.67 -22.04 -5.73
CA VAL A 116 4.21 -23.42 -5.60
C VAL A 116 3.12 -24.42 -5.89
N ALA A 117 1.97 -24.27 -5.24
CA ALA A 117 0.81 -25.12 -5.47
C ALA A 117 0.15 -24.87 -6.84
N ARG A 118 0.57 -23.80 -7.54
CA ARG A 118 -0.09 -23.26 -8.75
C ARG A 118 -1.58 -23.10 -8.52
N SER A 119 -1.94 -22.55 -7.37
CA SER A 119 -3.32 -22.33 -6.98
C SER A 119 -3.59 -20.87 -6.61
N ALA A 120 -4.86 -20.50 -6.59
CA ALA A 120 -5.32 -19.21 -6.14
C ALA A 120 -6.54 -19.36 -5.25
N MET A 121 -6.47 -18.76 -4.07
CA MET A 121 -7.56 -18.69 -3.12
C MET A 121 -8.32 -17.39 -3.33
N LEU A 122 -9.52 -17.49 -3.89
CA LEU A 122 -10.49 -16.40 -4.00
C LEU A 122 -11.39 -16.40 -2.76
N ARG A 123 -11.58 -15.23 -2.16
CA ARG A 123 -12.53 -15.02 -1.07
C ARG A 123 -13.37 -13.80 -1.38
N GLY A 124 -14.68 -13.92 -1.22
CA GLY A 124 -15.63 -12.83 -1.36
C GLY A 124 -16.59 -12.81 -0.19
N ALA A 125 -17.04 -11.62 0.20
CA ALA A 125 -18.12 -11.43 1.16
C ALA A 125 -18.99 -10.24 0.73
N ALA A 126 -20.30 -10.36 0.88
CA ALA A 126 -21.24 -9.31 0.56
C ALA A 126 -22.39 -9.31 1.58
N ASP A 127 -22.80 -8.11 2.00
CA ASP A 127 -23.97 -7.93 2.84
C ASP A 127 -25.17 -7.63 1.93
N LEU A 128 -26.19 -8.48 1.99
CA LEU A 128 -27.46 -8.37 1.28
C LEU A 128 -28.54 -7.89 2.26
N ALA A 129 -29.29 -6.86 1.85
CA ALA A 129 -30.46 -6.35 2.56
C ALA A 129 -30.25 -6.03 4.06
N GLY A 130 -29.01 -5.68 4.45
CA GLY A 130 -28.64 -5.31 5.82
C GLY A 130 -28.75 -6.41 6.87
N SER A 131 -29.18 -7.62 6.50
CA SER A 131 -29.52 -8.72 7.42
C SER A 131 -28.94 -10.07 7.00
N LEU A 132 -28.58 -10.23 5.72
CA LEU A 132 -28.01 -11.46 5.19
C LEU A 132 -26.56 -11.22 4.77
N ARG A 133 -25.61 -12.00 5.28
CA ARG A 133 -24.21 -11.94 4.86
C ARG A 133 -23.85 -13.17 4.05
N LEU A 134 -23.52 -12.96 2.77
CA LEU A 134 -22.98 -14.00 1.92
C LEU A 134 -21.46 -14.00 2.01
N SER A 135 -20.86 -15.19 2.04
CA SER A 135 -19.42 -15.34 1.86
C SER A 135 -19.15 -16.55 0.98
N ALA A 136 -18.23 -16.41 0.05
CA ALA A 136 -17.77 -17.48 -0.82
C ALA A 136 -16.25 -17.60 -0.71
N LYS A 137 -15.76 -18.84 -0.74
CA LYS A 137 -14.34 -19.16 -0.85
C LYS A 137 -14.19 -20.18 -1.97
N HIS A 138 -13.23 -19.96 -2.86
CA HIS A 138 -12.97 -20.85 -3.97
C HIS A 138 -11.47 -20.98 -4.15
N ASP A 139 -10.99 -22.22 -4.18
CA ASP A 139 -9.60 -22.54 -4.44
C ASP A 139 -9.49 -23.07 -5.87
N THR A 140 -8.83 -22.32 -6.75
CA THR A 140 -8.58 -22.76 -8.13
C THR A 140 -7.19 -23.32 -8.21
N LYS A 141 -7.05 -24.55 -8.72
CA LYS A 141 -5.75 -25.13 -9.04
C LYS A 141 -5.55 -25.14 -10.55
N VAL A 142 -4.39 -24.70 -11.01
CA VAL A 142 -4.03 -24.75 -12.42
C VAL A 142 -3.37 -26.12 -12.69
N PRO A 143 -3.86 -26.90 -13.66
CA PRO A 143 -3.21 -28.14 -14.05
C PRO A 143 -1.80 -27.85 -14.63
N PRO A 144 -0.86 -28.80 -14.53
CA PRO A 144 0.44 -28.66 -15.18
C PRO A 144 0.26 -28.46 -16.69
N LEU A 145 1.10 -27.60 -17.29
CA LEU A 145 1.25 -27.52 -18.74
C LEU A 145 2.13 -28.70 -19.16
N ASP A 146 1.59 -29.58 -19.99
CA ASP A 146 2.33 -30.67 -20.65
C ASP A 146 3.24 -30.15 -21.77
#